data_AF-A0A2E0Y2I6-F1
#
_entry.id   AF-A0A2E0Y2I6-F1
#
_cell.length_a   1.000
_cell.length_b   1.000
_cell.length_c   1.000
_cell.angle_alpha   90.00
_cell.angle_beta   90.00
_cell.angle_gamma   90.00
#
_symmetry.space_group_name_H-M   'P 1'
#
loop_
_entity.id
_entity.type
_entity.pdbx_description
1 polymer ?
#
loop_
_entity_poly.entity_id
_entity_poly.type
_entity_poly.pdbx_seq_one_letter_code
_entity_poly.pdbx_strand_id
1 'polypeptide(L)'
;MHPDAPKEPELTENRRQTELRSPGRCRGRNRRGLTLFEALIAIGLLAATVTAVMSALASGRQHSDIARKSLSAGLAVEMLMARVTAMAHTSDGWSQLPDWSGYSEPPGMIEAGSGLLLPEAYQALTLSVELAEARHDIPTLAVRIDGRNVRVIARDSVGKTLAEVVRFLPEPQTP
;
A
#
# COMPACT_ATOMS: atom_id res chain seq x y z
N MET A 1 12.30 -49.78 -36.70
CA MET A 1 13.22 -50.90 -36.40
C MET A 1 13.46 -50.88 -34.90
N HIS A 2 12.51 -51.25 -34.03
CA HIS A 2 11.49 -52.32 -34.06
C HIS A 2 12.12 -53.72 -33.92
N PRO A 3 11.58 -54.65 -33.11
CA PRO A 3 10.43 -54.53 -32.18
C PRO A 3 10.91 -53.95 -30.81
N ASP A 4 10.45 -54.25 -29.59
CA ASP A 4 9.41 -55.19 -29.10
C ASP A 4 8.85 -54.81 -27.70
N ALA A 5 7.69 -55.40 -27.36
CA ALA A 5 7.15 -55.66 -26.02
C ALA A 5 6.10 -56.77 -26.17
N PRO A 6 6.00 -57.78 -25.27
CA PRO A 6 4.78 -57.85 -24.44
C PRO A 6 4.84 -58.69 -23.14
N LYS A 7 3.67 -58.76 -22.46
CA LYS A 7 3.15 -59.81 -21.54
C LYS A 7 3.61 -59.87 -20.08
N GLU A 8 2.67 -59.52 -19.21
CA GLU A 8 2.48 -60.14 -17.88
C GLU A 8 2.14 -61.65 -18.02
N PRO A 9 2.39 -62.44 -16.96
CA PRO A 9 1.44 -63.48 -16.62
C PRO A 9 1.13 -63.63 -15.11
N GLU A 10 -0.14 -63.93 -14.87
CA GLU A 10 -0.72 -64.79 -13.81
C GLU A 10 -0.61 -64.45 -12.31
N LEU A 11 -1.77 -64.64 -11.67
CA LEU A 11 -1.95 -64.71 -10.23
C LEU A 11 -1.18 -65.90 -9.64
N THR A 12 -0.62 -65.73 -8.44
CA THR A 12 -0.50 -66.86 -7.50
C THR A 12 -1.23 -66.55 -6.20
N GLU A 13 -2.31 -67.30 -5.97
CA GLU A 13 -3.06 -67.31 -4.71
C GLU A 13 -2.17 -67.83 -3.57
N ASN A 14 -2.10 -67.10 -2.44
CA ASN A 14 -1.70 -67.74 -1.18
C ASN A 14 -2.53 -67.23 0.01
N ARG A 15 -3.50 -68.04 0.38
CA ARG A 15 -4.54 -67.74 1.35
C ARG A 15 -4.15 -68.25 2.73
N ARG A 16 -3.60 -67.38 3.59
CA ARG A 16 -3.43 -67.67 5.03
C ARG A 16 -4.32 -66.79 5.91
N GLN A 17 -5.60 -67.18 5.96
CA GLN A 17 -6.46 -66.80 7.08
C GLN A 17 -6.13 -67.71 8.26
N THR A 18 -5.66 -67.16 9.38
CA THR A 18 -5.69 -67.86 10.67
C THR A 18 -5.81 -66.84 11.80
N GLU A 19 -7.08 -66.60 12.14
CA GLU A 19 -7.62 -66.56 13.52
C GLU A 19 -7.04 -65.59 14.56
N LEU A 20 -7.78 -64.55 14.97
CA LEU A 20 -8.92 -64.58 15.93
C LEU A 20 -8.54 -64.62 17.43
N ARG A 21 -8.15 -63.45 17.95
CA ARG A 21 -8.40 -62.95 19.32
C ARG A 21 -7.91 -61.49 19.38
N SER A 22 -8.63 -60.52 19.95
CA SER A 22 -10.00 -60.48 20.47
C SER A 22 -10.51 -59.03 20.36
N PRO A 23 -11.81 -58.76 20.10
CA PRO A 23 -12.34 -57.40 20.04
C PRO A 23 -12.37 -56.76 21.43
N GLY A 24 -11.24 -56.15 21.83
CA GLY A 24 -11.04 -55.43 23.09
C GLY A 24 -11.93 -54.20 23.21
N ARG A 25 -13.21 -54.42 23.53
CA ARG A 25 -14.23 -53.38 23.71
C ARG A 25 -13.96 -52.52 24.96
N CYS A 26 -13.04 -51.58 24.86
CA CYS A 26 -13.14 -50.33 25.60
C CYS A 26 -14.38 -49.57 25.10
N ARG A 27 -15.56 -49.99 25.60
CA ARG A 27 -16.84 -49.29 25.40
C ARG A 27 -16.72 -47.90 26.01
N GLY A 28 -16.34 -46.91 25.19
CA GLY A 28 -16.53 -45.50 25.49
C GLY A 28 -17.99 -45.28 25.87
N ARG A 29 -18.25 -45.09 27.16
CA ARG A 29 -19.59 -45.24 27.74
C ARG A 29 -20.50 -44.16 27.16
N ASN A 30 -21.61 -44.55 26.53
CA ASN A 30 -22.59 -43.68 25.85
C ASN A 30 -22.97 -42.43 26.70
N ARG A 31 -22.21 -41.33 26.56
CA ARG A 31 -22.51 -40.03 27.18
C ARG A 31 -23.37 -39.19 26.22
N ARG A 32 -24.47 -39.76 25.74
CA ARG A 32 -25.37 -39.16 24.73
C ARG A 32 -26.11 -37.88 25.18
N GLY A 33 -25.89 -37.41 26.41
CA GLY A 33 -26.36 -36.12 26.90
C GLY A 33 -25.33 -34.97 26.83
N LEU A 34 -24.07 -35.24 26.44
CA LEU A 34 -23.00 -34.22 26.38
C LEU A 34 -22.73 -33.70 24.96
N THR A 35 -23.08 -34.47 23.93
CA THR A 35 -22.75 -34.16 22.53
C THR A 35 -23.34 -32.85 22.01
N LEU A 36 -24.48 -32.40 22.54
CA LEU A 36 -25.07 -31.11 22.17
C LEU A 36 -24.25 -29.92 22.73
N PHE A 37 -23.84 -30.00 24.00
CA PHE A 37 -23.00 -28.97 24.62
C PHE A 37 -21.60 -28.94 24.01
N GLU A 38 -21.03 -30.11 23.73
CA GLU A 38 -19.74 -30.24 23.04
C GLU A 38 -19.79 -29.65 21.62
N ALA A 39 -20.86 -29.92 20.86
CA ALA A 39 -21.09 -29.30 19.56
C ALA A 39 -21.30 -27.78 19.66
N LEU A 40 -22.05 -27.28 20.65
CA LEU A 40 -22.24 -25.84 20.87
C LEU A 40 -20.91 -25.13 21.22
N ILE A 41 -20.06 -25.75 22.04
CA ILE A 41 -18.72 -25.23 22.36
C ILE A 41 -17.84 -25.24 21.10
N ALA A 42 -17.85 -26.32 20.32
CA ALA A 42 -17.09 -26.41 19.07
C ALA A 42 -17.54 -25.36 18.04
N ILE A 43 -18.85 -25.15 17.89
CA ILE A 43 -19.43 -24.11 17.02
C ILE A 43 -19.06 -22.71 17.53
N GLY A 44 -19.09 -22.47 18.84
CA GLY A 44 -18.66 -21.20 19.44
C GLY A 44 -17.19 -20.89 19.18
N LEU A 45 -16.30 -21.89 19.34
CA LEU A 45 -14.87 -21.76 19.04
C LEU A 45 -14.59 -21.59 17.54
N LEU A 46 -15.34 -22.29 16.66
CA LEU A 46 -15.26 -22.11 15.22
C LEU A 46 -15.70 -20.68 14.82
N ALA A 47 -16.83 -20.19 15.36
CA ALA A 47 -17.31 -18.85 15.09
C ALA A 47 -16.34 -17.77 15.59
N ALA A 48 -15.79 -17.94 16.79
CA ALA A 48 -14.79 -17.03 17.35
C ALA A 48 -13.49 -16.99 16.51
N THR A 49 -12.98 -18.15 16.08
CA THR A 49 -11.76 -18.22 15.26
C THR A 49 -11.96 -17.67 13.85
N VAL A 50 -13.08 -17.98 13.19
CA VAL A 50 -13.44 -17.38 11.88
C VAL A 50 -13.60 -15.86 12.00
N THR A 51 -14.25 -15.37 13.07
CA THR A 51 -14.39 -13.93 13.32
C THR A 51 -13.03 -13.26 13.51
N ALA A 52 -12.14 -13.84 14.32
CA ALA A 52 -10.79 -13.31 14.55
C ALA A 52 -9.96 -13.23 13.25
N VAL A 53 -10.03 -14.26 12.39
CA VAL A 53 -9.38 -14.25 11.07
C VAL A 53 -9.96 -13.16 10.17
N MET A 54 -11.29 -13.02 10.11
CA MET A 54 -11.93 -11.98 9.30
C MET A 54 -11.60 -10.56 9.79
N SER A 55 -11.56 -10.34 11.11
CA SER A 55 -11.12 -9.06 11.70
C SER A 55 -9.66 -8.76 11.34
N ALA A 56 -8.75 -9.73 11.47
CA ALA A 56 -7.34 -9.55 11.10
C ALA A 56 -7.16 -9.22 9.61
N LEU A 57 -7.91 -9.88 8.72
CA LEU A 57 -7.91 -9.59 7.28
C LEU A 57 -8.48 -8.20 6.95
N ALA A 58 -9.53 -7.76 7.67
CA ALA A 58 -10.10 -6.43 7.51
C ALA A 58 -9.11 -5.33 7.93
N SER A 59 -8.50 -5.46 9.12
CA SER A 59 -7.47 -4.52 9.60
C SER A 59 -6.25 -4.50 8.70
N GLY A 60 -5.80 -5.65 8.19
CA GLY A 60 -4.70 -5.75 7.23
C GLY A 60 -4.97 -4.97 5.95
N ARG A 61 -6.15 -5.14 5.34
CA ARG A 61 -6.57 -4.37 4.15
C ARG A 61 -6.64 -2.87 4.43
N GLN A 62 -7.31 -2.47 5.52
CA GLN A 62 -7.44 -1.05 5.89
C GLN A 62 -6.07 -0.39 6.06
N HIS A 63 -5.11 -1.07 6.69
CA HIS A 63 -3.75 -0.54 6.86
C HIS A 63 -3.01 -0.45 5.51
N SER A 64 -3.13 -1.46 4.64
CA SER A 64 -2.56 -1.43 3.28
C SER A 64 -3.14 -0.30 2.42
N ASP A 65 -4.45 -0.04 2.48
CA ASP A 65 -5.08 1.03 1.71
C ASP A 65 -4.68 2.42 2.20
N ILE A 66 -4.52 2.61 3.52
CA ILE A 66 -4.00 3.86 4.10
C ILE A 66 -2.53 4.07 3.67
N ALA A 67 -1.69 3.04 3.76
CA ALA A 67 -0.30 3.11 3.31
C ALA A 67 -0.20 3.43 1.81
N ARG A 68 -1.01 2.77 0.97
CA ARG A 68 -1.06 3.01 -0.48
C ARG A 68 -1.45 4.45 -0.82
N LYS A 69 -2.46 5.01 -0.13
CA LYS A 69 -2.89 6.42 -0.30
C LYS A 69 -1.82 7.42 0.14
N SER A 70 -1.10 7.13 1.22
CA SER A 70 0.03 7.95 1.69
C SER A 70 1.18 7.95 0.67
N LEU A 71 1.53 6.78 0.14
CA LEU A 71 2.57 6.64 -0.89
C LEU A 71 2.19 7.31 -2.22
N SER A 72 0.94 7.17 -2.70
CA SER A 72 0.51 7.86 -3.93
C SER A 72 0.45 9.38 -3.75
N ALA A 73 0.00 9.86 -2.58
CA ALA A 73 0.05 11.28 -2.24
C ALA A 73 1.48 11.84 -2.20
N GLY A 74 2.42 11.14 -1.54
CA GLY A 74 3.83 11.56 -1.47
C GLY A 74 4.50 11.65 -2.84
N LEU A 75 4.27 10.65 -3.70
CA LEU A 75 4.80 10.65 -5.08
C LEU A 75 4.17 11.78 -5.93
N ALA A 76 2.85 12.02 -5.82
CA ALA A 76 2.19 13.11 -6.54
C ALA A 76 2.74 14.50 -6.12
N VAL A 77 2.96 14.69 -4.81
CA VAL A 77 3.58 15.91 -4.27
C VAL A 77 5.00 16.11 -4.79
N GLU A 78 5.85 15.09 -4.79
CA GLU A 78 7.21 15.19 -5.35
C GLU A 78 7.21 15.40 -6.87
N MET A 79 6.24 14.85 -7.62
CA MET A 79 6.13 15.07 -9.08
C MET A 79 5.66 16.49 -9.44
N LEU A 80 4.78 17.11 -8.64
CA LEU A 80 4.42 18.51 -8.80
C LEU A 80 5.56 19.43 -8.32
N MET A 81 6.22 19.12 -7.20
CA MET A 81 7.44 19.82 -6.76
C MET A 81 8.54 19.76 -7.82
N ALA A 82 8.74 18.63 -8.50
CA ALA A 82 9.68 18.51 -9.60
C ALA A 82 9.34 19.44 -10.77
N ARG A 83 8.06 19.58 -11.14
CA ARG A 83 7.62 20.56 -12.18
C ARG A 83 7.89 22.01 -11.77
N VAL A 84 7.51 22.41 -10.55
CA VAL A 84 7.74 23.77 -10.03
C VAL A 84 9.24 24.11 -9.99
N THR A 85 10.05 23.18 -9.46
CA THR A 85 11.50 23.39 -9.30
C THR A 85 12.26 23.37 -10.62
N ALA A 86 11.86 22.55 -11.61
CA ALA A 86 12.48 22.52 -12.93
C ALA A 86 12.44 23.90 -13.63
N MET A 87 11.35 24.65 -13.43
CA MET A 87 11.16 25.99 -13.96
C MET A 87 11.99 27.04 -13.19
N ALA A 88 12.08 26.93 -11.87
CA ALA A 88 12.77 27.89 -11.00
C ALA A 88 14.31 27.96 -11.16
N HIS A 89 14.92 27.10 -11.99
CA HIS A 89 16.38 27.05 -12.18
C HIS A 89 16.95 28.13 -13.12
N THR A 90 16.13 28.90 -13.83
CA THR A 90 16.56 30.05 -14.66
C THR A 90 16.12 31.37 -14.06
N SER A 91 16.76 32.48 -14.44
CA SER A 91 16.32 33.85 -14.09
C SER A 91 14.85 34.09 -14.42
N ASP A 92 14.45 33.66 -15.61
CA ASP A 92 13.15 33.96 -16.20
C ASP A 92 12.08 33.10 -15.51
N GLY A 93 12.35 31.81 -15.30
CA GLY A 93 11.46 30.91 -14.57
C GLY A 93 11.41 31.19 -13.07
N TRP A 94 12.46 31.77 -12.47
CA TRP A 94 12.42 32.33 -11.10
C TRP A 94 11.50 33.55 -11.01
N SER A 95 11.50 34.42 -12.03
CA SER A 95 10.60 35.58 -12.09
C SER A 95 9.12 35.17 -12.21
N GLN A 96 8.85 34.04 -12.87
CA GLN A 96 7.52 33.43 -13.06
C GLN A 96 7.13 32.46 -11.94
N LEU A 97 8.04 32.14 -11.00
CA LEU A 97 7.76 31.25 -9.87
C LEU A 97 6.57 31.70 -8.99
N PRO A 98 6.27 33.01 -8.80
CA PRO A 98 5.06 33.44 -8.09
C PRO A 98 3.74 33.00 -8.72
N ASP A 99 3.70 32.76 -10.04
CA ASP A 99 2.48 32.36 -10.76
C ASP A 99 1.98 30.96 -10.36
N TRP A 100 2.84 30.15 -9.72
CA TRP A 100 2.47 28.89 -9.09
C TRP A 100 1.79 29.06 -7.72
N SER A 101 1.74 30.26 -7.14
CA SER A 101 1.19 30.46 -5.80
C SER A 101 -0.34 30.36 -5.80
N GLY A 102 -0.87 29.34 -5.13
CA GLY A 102 -2.29 28.99 -5.19
C GLY A 102 -2.65 28.10 -6.38
N TYR A 103 -1.69 27.66 -7.20
CA TYR A 103 -1.92 26.65 -8.24
C TYR A 103 -2.43 25.35 -7.61
N SER A 104 -3.37 24.68 -8.29
CA SER A 104 -4.04 23.49 -7.77
C SER A 104 -4.42 22.53 -8.89
N GLU A 105 -4.15 21.24 -8.70
CA GLU A 105 -4.63 20.17 -9.57
C GLU A 105 -5.81 19.47 -8.88
N PRO A 106 -7.05 19.60 -9.40
CA PRO A 106 -8.21 18.94 -8.83
C PRO A 106 -8.23 17.43 -9.17
N PRO A 107 -9.08 16.64 -8.47
CA PRO A 107 -9.29 15.23 -8.77
C PRO A 107 -9.62 14.99 -10.25
N GLY A 108 -8.95 14.01 -10.85
CA GLY A 108 -9.07 13.69 -12.29
C GLY A 108 -8.11 14.46 -13.21
N MET A 109 -7.41 15.49 -12.72
CA MET A 109 -6.54 16.37 -13.50
C MET A 109 -5.07 16.34 -13.06
N ILE A 110 -4.63 15.32 -12.31
CA ILE A 110 -3.25 15.24 -11.81
C ILE A 110 -2.33 14.68 -12.90
N GLU A 111 -1.32 15.46 -13.27
CA GLU A 111 -0.39 15.13 -14.35
C GLU A 111 1.01 14.73 -13.86
N ALA A 112 1.65 13.84 -14.63
CA ALA A 112 3.07 13.61 -14.56
C ALA A 112 3.86 14.79 -15.15
N GLY A 113 5.18 14.84 -14.91
CA GLY A 113 6.10 15.79 -15.55
C GLY A 113 6.15 15.74 -17.09
N SER A 114 5.47 14.78 -17.72
CA SER A 114 5.32 14.61 -19.16
C SER A 114 3.98 15.11 -19.73
N GLY A 115 3.09 15.70 -18.92
CA GLY A 115 1.74 16.11 -19.35
C GLY A 115 0.78 14.93 -19.60
N LEU A 116 1.11 13.74 -19.08
CA LEU A 116 0.21 12.58 -19.07
C LEU A 116 -0.46 12.47 -17.70
N LEU A 117 -1.77 12.24 -17.67
CA LEU A 117 -2.51 11.97 -16.44
C LEU A 117 -1.93 10.76 -15.70
N LEU A 118 -1.76 10.90 -14.38
CA LEU A 118 -1.37 9.79 -13.52
C LEU A 118 -2.48 8.72 -13.42
N PRO A 119 -2.14 7.45 -13.08
CA PRO A 119 -3.14 6.40 -12.84
C PRO A 119 -4.23 6.77 -11.83
N GLU A 120 -5.38 6.12 -11.92
CA GLU A 120 -6.57 6.35 -11.07
C GLU A 120 -6.27 6.44 -9.56
N ALA A 121 -5.30 5.67 -9.06
CA ALA A 121 -4.86 5.67 -7.65
C ALA A 121 -4.25 7.00 -7.14
N TYR A 122 -3.98 7.94 -8.06
CA TYR A 122 -3.58 9.32 -7.76
C TYR A 122 -4.76 10.29 -7.94
N GLN A 123 -5.65 10.03 -8.91
CA GLN A 123 -6.71 10.96 -9.35
C GLN A 123 -7.82 11.23 -8.32
N ALA A 124 -7.80 10.58 -7.15
CA ALA A 124 -8.71 10.86 -6.03
C ALA A 124 -8.16 11.93 -5.05
N LEU A 125 -7.03 12.56 -5.37
CA LEU A 125 -6.38 13.61 -4.59
C LEU A 125 -6.67 15.01 -5.15
N THR A 126 -6.48 16.02 -4.33
CA THR A 126 -6.30 17.42 -4.76
C THR A 126 -4.87 17.83 -4.41
N LEU A 127 -4.10 18.31 -5.37
CA LEU A 127 -2.78 18.91 -5.10
C LEU A 127 -2.89 20.44 -5.04
N SER A 128 -2.10 21.11 -4.18
CA SER A 128 -1.92 22.56 -4.26
C SER A 128 -0.48 22.98 -3.99
N VAL A 129 -0.10 24.14 -4.53
CA VAL A 129 1.19 24.80 -4.32
C VAL A 129 0.99 26.10 -3.56
N GLU A 130 1.76 26.29 -2.49
CA GLU A 130 1.76 27.47 -1.63
C GLU A 130 3.21 28.01 -1.57
N LEU A 131 3.42 29.31 -1.80
CA LEU A 131 4.75 29.94 -1.77
C LEU A 131 4.85 31.01 -0.67
N ALA A 132 6.03 31.09 -0.04
CA ALA A 132 6.38 32.15 0.88
C ALA A 132 7.83 32.61 0.64
N GLU A 133 8.06 33.93 0.65
CA GLU A 133 9.41 34.50 0.65
C GLU A 133 10.18 34.03 1.89
N ALA A 134 11.46 33.73 1.72
CA ALA A 134 12.28 33.06 2.72
C ALA A 134 13.74 33.56 2.69
N ARG A 135 14.37 33.54 3.86
CA ARG A 135 15.78 33.94 4.04
C ARG A 135 16.49 32.88 4.85
N HIS A 136 17.68 32.50 4.41
CA HIS A 136 18.56 31.57 5.11
C HIS A 136 19.90 32.26 5.36
N ASP A 137 20.16 32.64 6.61
CA ASP A 137 21.46 33.14 7.04
C ASP A 137 22.38 31.96 7.39
N ILE A 138 23.65 32.00 6.95
CA ILE A 138 24.67 30.98 7.25
C ILE A 138 25.78 31.67 8.07
N PRO A 139 25.70 31.68 9.42
CA PRO A 139 26.58 32.50 10.26
C PRO A 139 28.07 32.15 10.14
N THR A 140 28.39 30.89 9.86
CA THR A 140 29.77 30.40 9.68
C THR A 140 30.46 30.91 8.41
N LEU A 141 29.69 31.39 7.43
CA LEU A 141 30.20 31.95 6.17
C LEU A 141 29.97 33.47 6.07
N ALA A 142 29.22 34.06 7.01
CA ALA A 142 28.65 35.42 6.91
C ALA A 142 27.85 35.66 5.60
N VAL A 143 27.32 34.59 5.00
CA VAL A 143 26.51 34.63 3.77
C VAL A 143 25.02 34.61 4.14
N ARG A 144 24.24 35.44 3.44
CA ARG A 144 22.78 35.43 3.45
C ARG A 144 22.28 34.94 2.11
N ILE A 145 21.35 33.99 2.11
CA ILE A 145 20.69 33.48 0.92
C ILE A 145 19.22 33.89 0.99
N ASP A 146 18.83 34.83 0.13
CA ASP A 146 17.44 35.17 -0.12
C ASP A 146 16.83 34.15 -1.11
N GLY A 147 15.53 33.88 -1.01
CA GLY A 147 14.86 32.85 -1.79
C GLY A 147 13.42 32.60 -1.36
N ARG A 148 12.88 31.42 -1.68
CA ARG A 148 11.45 31.09 -1.49
C ARG A 148 11.27 29.68 -0.94
N ASN A 149 10.38 29.54 0.03
CA ASN A 149 9.85 28.24 0.44
C ASN A 149 8.66 27.88 -0.46
N VAL A 150 8.83 26.86 -1.29
CA VAL A 150 7.74 26.21 -2.02
C VAL A 150 7.20 25.08 -1.16
N ARG A 151 5.90 25.08 -0.91
CA ARG A 151 5.16 24.02 -0.20
C ARG A 151 4.19 23.38 -1.19
N VAL A 152 4.23 22.06 -1.32
CA VAL A 152 3.30 21.29 -2.15
C VAL A 152 2.56 20.30 -1.25
N ILE A 153 1.23 20.27 -1.37
CA ILE A 153 0.33 19.56 -0.45
C ILE A 153 -0.62 18.68 -1.25
N ALA A 154 -0.71 17.39 -0.89
CA ALA A 154 -1.79 16.50 -1.34
C ALA A 154 -2.85 16.36 -0.25
N ARG A 155 -4.10 16.68 -0.59
CA ARG A 155 -5.28 16.49 0.25
C ARG A 155 -6.19 15.41 -0.35
N ASP A 156 -6.91 14.67 0.49
CA ASP A 156 -7.96 13.76 0.04
C ASP A 156 -9.28 14.49 -0.28
N SER A 157 -10.29 13.75 -0.74
CA SER A 157 -11.63 14.26 -1.06
C SER A 157 -12.43 14.81 0.14
N VAL A 158 -11.92 14.67 1.37
CA VAL A 158 -12.46 15.26 2.61
C VAL A 158 -11.63 16.48 3.04
N GLY A 159 -10.62 16.87 2.25
CA GLY A 159 -9.71 17.99 2.53
C GLY A 159 -8.58 17.66 3.50
N LYS A 160 -8.43 16.39 3.93
CA LYS A 160 -7.37 15.99 4.86
C LYS A 160 -6.04 15.88 4.12
N THR A 161 -5.00 16.57 4.60
CA THR A 161 -3.63 16.37 4.11
C THR A 161 -3.18 14.93 4.30
N LEU A 162 -2.71 14.30 3.20
CA LEU A 162 -2.13 12.96 3.18
C LEU A 162 -0.60 13.00 3.03
N ALA A 163 -0.08 13.98 2.30
CA ALA A 163 1.35 14.24 2.15
C ALA A 163 1.62 15.73 1.95
N GLU A 164 2.80 16.18 2.36
CA GLU A 164 3.28 17.56 2.21
C GLU A 164 4.81 17.52 2.04
N VAL A 165 5.33 18.35 1.13
CA VAL A 165 6.78 18.58 0.98
C VAL A 165 7.02 20.09 0.92
N VAL A 166 8.00 20.56 1.69
CA VAL A 166 8.49 21.94 1.66
C VAL A 166 9.93 21.93 1.18
N ARG A 167 10.26 22.77 0.19
CA ARG A 167 11.63 22.96 -0.32
C ARG A 167 11.96 24.44 -0.41
N PHE A 168 13.10 24.84 0.16
CA PHE A 168 13.68 26.16 -0.06
C PHE A 168 14.38 26.18 -1.42
N LEU A 169 14.08 27.21 -2.23
CA LEU A 169 14.72 27.50 -3.50
C LEU A 169 15.45 28.84 -3.36
N PRO A 170 16.79 28.89 -3.53
CA PRO A 170 17.54 30.14 -3.48
C PRO A 170 17.27 30.98 -4.73
N GLU A 171 17.37 32.30 -4.60
CA GLU A 171 17.34 33.20 -5.75
C GLU A 171 18.56 32.96 -6.67
N PRO A 172 18.36 32.68 -7.98
CA PRO A 172 19.47 32.43 -8.90
C PRO A 172 20.34 33.67 -9.04
N GLN A 173 21.63 33.51 -8.75
CA GLN A 173 22.60 34.60 -8.85
C GLN A 173 22.85 34.93 -10.32
N THR A 174 22.56 36.17 -10.73
CA THR A 174 22.92 36.69 -12.04
C THR A 174 24.46 36.81 -12.16
N PRO A 175 25.08 36.30 -13.24
CA PRO A 175 26.51 36.45 -13.50
C PRO A 175 26.90 37.85 -14.00
#